data_AF-A0A5N5ZHN8-F1
#
_entry.id   AF-A0A5N5ZHN8-F1
#
_cell.length_a   1.000
_cell.length_b   1.000
_cell.length_c   1.000
_cell.angle_alpha   90.00
_cell.angle_beta   90.00
_cell.angle_gamma   90.00
#
_symmetry.space_group_name_H-M   'P 1'
#
loop_
_entity.id
_entity.type
_entity.pdbx_description
1 polymer ?
#
loop_
_entity_poly.entity_id
_entity_poly.type
_entity_poly.pdbx_seq_one_letter_code
_entity_poly.pdbx_strand_id
1 'polypeptide(L)' 'MKLRINPLASDIIISLYVVVTLFLRFKFESEAAISTTNSLVMGACFVVIIWALIKLKVLNPNWFGLFNPKKSKS' A
#
# COMPACT_ATOMS: atom_id res chain seq x y z
N MET A 1 17.86 15.36 -5.36
CA MET A 1 17.00 14.84 -6.45
C MET A 1 15.58 14.66 -5.92
N LYS A 2 14.57 15.33 -6.49
CA LYS A 2 13.16 15.13 -6.13
C LYS A 2 12.58 13.97 -6.95
N LEU A 3 12.92 12.72 -6.60
CA LEU A 3 12.28 11.53 -7.16
C LEU A 3 10.86 11.42 -6.59
N ARG A 4 9.95 12.29 -7.05
CA ARG A 4 8.53 12.22 -6.71
C ARG A 4 7.82 11.57 -7.87
N ILE A 5 7.36 10.35 -7.68
CA ILE A 5 6.51 9.66 -8.65
C ILE A 5 5.16 10.39 -8.72
N ASN A 6 4.59 10.47 -9.94
CA ASN A 6 3.28 11.09 -10.17
C ASN A 6 2.23 10.49 -9.21
N PRO A 7 1.27 11.26 -8.66
CA PRO A 7 0.39 10.74 -7.63
C PRO A 7 -0.49 9.56 -8.09
N LEU A 8 -0.99 9.61 -9.32
CA LEU A 8 -1.74 8.50 -9.93
C LEU A 8 -0.89 7.23 -10.08
N ALA A 9 0.38 7.37 -10.47
CA ALA A 9 1.29 6.23 -10.58
C ALA A 9 1.58 5.64 -9.19
N SER A 10 1.73 6.48 -8.16
CA SER A 10 1.88 6.01 -6.77
C SER A 10 0.66 5.22 -6.30
N ASP A 11 -0.55 5.71 -6.59
CA ASP A 11 -1.81 5.03 -6.24
C ASP A 11 -1.93 3.66 -6.91
N ILE A 12 -1.58 3.58 -8.21
CA ILE A 12 -1.57 2.30 -8.96
C ILE A 12 -0.54 1.33 -8.38
N ILE A 13 0.69 1.80 -8.08
CA ILE A 13 1.74 0.96 -7.50
C ILE A 13 1.30 0.40 -6.14
N ILE A 14 0.74 1.24 -5.26
CA ILE A 14 0.25 0.81 -3.95
C ILE A 14 -0.89 -0.20 -4.11
N SER A 15 -1.82 0.06 -5.04
CA SER A 15 -2.95 -0.83 -5.28
C SER A 15 -2.48 -2.20 -5.78
N LEU A 16 -1.60 -2.22 -6.79
CA LEU A 16 -1.01 -3.44 -7.31
C LEU A 16 -0.22 -4.20 -6.23
N TYR A 17 0.56 -3.49 -5.43
CA TYR A 17 1.31 -4.07 -4.31
C TYR A 17 0.38 -4.77 -3.32
N VAL A 18 -0.74 -4.13 -2.93
CA VAL A 18 -1.73 -4.70 -2.02
C VAL A 18 -2.39 -5.95 -2.63
N VAL A 19 -2.76 -5.91 -3.91
CA VAL A 19 -3.36 -7.08 -4.58
C VAL A 19 -2.37 -8.26 -4.61
N VAL A 20 -1.11 -8.01 -5.00
CA VAL A 20 -0.09 -9.05 -5.08
C VAL A 20 0.24 -9.62 -3.69
N THR A 21 0.39 -8.77 -2.67
CA THR A 21 0.67 -9.23 -1.29
C THR A 21 -0.49 -10.04 -0.72
N LEU A 22 -1.75 -9.64 -0.97
CA LEU A 22 -2.91 -10.43 -0.57
C LEU A 22 -2.97 -11.77 -1.30
N PHE A 23 -2.71 -11.80 -2.61
CA PHE A 23 -2.67 -13.05 -3.38
C PHE A 23 -1.60 -14.01 -2.85
N LEU A 24 -0.37 -13.52 -2.64
CA LEU A 24 0.71 -14.30 -2.04
C LEU A 24 0.33 -14.79 -0.64
N ARG A 25 -0.32 -13.94 0.16
CA ARG A 25 -0.78 -14.31 1.50
C ARG A 25 -1.74 -15.48 1.46
N PHE A 26 -2.76 -15.45 0.60
CA PHE A 26 -3.69 -16.57 0.46
C PHE A 26 -3.00 -17.85 0.00
N LYS A 27 -2.03 -17.74 -0.91
CA LYS A 27 -1.22 -18.88 -1.36
C LYS A 27 -0.40 -19.49 -0.23
N PHE A 28 0.36 -18.67 0.51
CA PHE A 28 1.16 -19.14 1.64
C PHE A 28 0.32 -19.69 2.79
N GLU A 29 -0.81 -19.07 3.10
CA GLU A 29 -1.73 -19.53 4.15
C GLU A 29 -2.41 -20.86 3.77
N SER A 30 -2.58 -21.14 2.48
CA SER A 30 -3.12 -22.43 2.01
C SER A 30 -2.12 -23.59 2.07
N GLU A 31 -0.82 -23.31 2.00
CA GLU A 31 0.23 -24.33 1.93
C GLU A 31 0.95 -24.54 3.27
N ALA A 32 0.98 -23.53 4.14
CA ALA A 32 1.61 -23.60 5.44
C ALA A 32 0.56 -23.49 6.56
N ALA A 33 0.73 -24.26 7.64
CA ALA A 33 -0.02 -24.08 8.88
C ALA A 33 0.48 -22.82 9.62
N ILE A 34 0.19 -21.65 9.07
CA ILE A 34 0.61 -20.37 9.63
C ILE A 34 -0.30 -20.07 10.83
N SER A 35 0.29 -19.86 12.02
CA SER A 35 -0.48 -19.41 13.18
C SER A 35 -1.06 -18.01 12.95
N THR A 36 -2.18 -17.70 13.60
CA THR A 36 -2.84 -16.39 13.51
C THR A 36 -1.87 -15.24 13.83
N THR A 37 -0.97 -15.45 14.81
CA THR A 37 0.05 -14.47 15.19
C THR A 37 1.04 -14.20 14.06
N ASN A 38 1.54 -15.23 13.39
CA ASN A 38 2.47 -15.07 12.26
C ASN A 38 1.80 -14.35 11.09
N SER A 39 0.53 -14.66 10.82
CA SER A 39 -0.27 -13.99 9.77
C SER A 39 -0.45 -12.49 10.08
N LEU A 40 -0.69 -12.14 11.35
CA LEU A 40 -0.79 -10.75 11.80
C LEU A 40 0.52 -9.99 11.63
N VAL A 41 1.65 -10.59 12.05
CA VAL A 41 2.99 -9.99 11.96
C VAL A 41 3.40 -9.76 10.50
N MET A 42 3.15 -10.73 9.62
CA MET A 42 3.40 -10.55 8.18
C MET A 42 2.56 -9.42 7.59
N GLY A 43 1.26 -9.37 7.92
CA GLY A 43 0.38 -8.29 7.48
C GLY A 43 0.87 -6.91 7.94
N ALA A 44 1.26 -6.79 9.21
CA ALA A 44 1.81 -5.55 9.75
C ALA A 44 3.11 -5.15 9.02
N CYS A 45 3.98 -6.10 8.72
CA CYS A 45 5.23 -5.85 7.99
C CYS A 45 4.96 -5.26 6.59
N PHE A 46 4.00 -5.81 5.84
CA PHE A 46 3.61 -5.28 4.53
C PHE A 46 3.08 -3.85 4.59
N VAL A 47 2.30 -3.51 5.63
CA VAL A 47 1.82 -2.14 5.84
C VAL A 47 2.97 -1.18 6.17
N VAL A 48 3.93 -1.61 7.00
CA VAL A 48 5.10 -0.81 7.38
C VAL A 48 5.95 -0.45 6.17
N ILE A 49 6.10 -1.36 5.19
CA ILE A 49 6.83 -1.09 3.94
C ILE A 49 6.18 0.06 3.16
N ILE A 50 4.86 0.02 2.96
CA ILE A 50 4.13 1.10 2.27
C ILE A 50 4.28 2.42 3.04
N TRP A 51 4.13 2.37 4.37
CA TRP A 51 4.28 3.54 5.23
C TRP A 51 5.68 4.17 5.13
N ALA A 52 6.73 3.35 5.13
CA ALA A 52 8.11 3.81 4.97
C ALA A 52 8.32 4.48 3.60
N LEU A 53 7.81 3.89 2.52
CA LEU A 53 7.92 4.44 1.16
C LEU A 53 7.19 5.79 1.01
N ILE A 54 6.03 5.96 1.67
CA ILE A 54 5.32 7.24 1.73
C ILE A 54 6.14 8.25 2.55
N LYS A 55 6.68 7.85 3.71
CA LYS A 55 7.42 8.72 4.62
C LYS A 55 8.74 9.21 4.03
N LEU A 56 9.41 8.35 3.26
CA LEU A 56 10.62 8.69 2.50
C LEU A 56 10.32 9.54 1.25
N LYS A 57 9.05 9.93 1.02
CA LYS A 57 8.59 10.71 -0.15
C LYS A 57 8.90 10.07 -1.51
N VAL A 58 9.10 8.75 -1.53
CA VAL A 58 9.25 7.97 -2.77
C VAL A 58 7.89 7.83 -3.44
N LEU A 59 6.86 7.48 -2.65
CA LEU A 59 5.46 7.43 -3.08
C LEU A 59 4.73 8.69 -2.62
N ASN A 60 3.93 9.27 -3.52
CA ASN A 60 3.09 10.44 -3.23
C ASN A 60 1.63 10.13 -3.58
N PRO A 61 0.96 9.23 -2.84
CA PRO A 61 -0.41 8.82 -3.15
C PRO A 61 -1.38 10.01 -3.16
N ASN A 62 -2.29 10.03 -4.13
CA ASN A 62 -3.46 10.92 -4.13
C ASN A 62 -4.70 10.19 -3.62
N TRP A 63 -4.61 8.88 -3.36
CA TRP A 63 -5.74 8.01 -3.01
C TRP A 63 -6.90 8.15 -4.00
N PHE A 64 -6.58 8.20 -5.30
CA PHE A 64 -7.55 8.42 -6.37
C PHE A 64 -8.40 9.69 -6.18
N GLY A 65 -7.87 10.70 -5.47
CA GLY A 65 -8.58 11.94 -5.18
C GLY A 65 -9.64 11.84 -4.07
N LEU A 66 -9.74 10.72 -3.34
CA LEU A 66 -10.71 10.52 -2.25
C LEU A 66 -10.59 11.58 -1.14
N PHE A 67 -9.37 12.07 -0.89
CA PHE A 67 -9.11 13.04 0.18
C PHE A 67 -8.96 14.48 -0.33
N ASN A 68 -9.29 14.77 -1.58
CA ASN A 68 -9.43 16.16 -2.02
C ASN A 68 -10.85 16.63 -1.68
N PRO A 69 -11.07 17.38 -0.59
CA PRO A 69 -12.33 18.10 -0.44
C PRO A 69 -12.45 18.97 -1.69
N LYS A 70 -13.49 18.74 -2.50
CA LYS A 70 -13.82 19.66 -3.60
C LYS A 70 -13.87 21.04 -2.95
N LYS A 71 -12.92 21.91 -3.29
CA LYS A 71 -13.08 23.33 -3.02
C LYS A 71 -14.34 23.71 -3.79
N SER A 72 -15.44 23.83 -3.05
CA SER A 72 -16.67 24.41 -3.56
C SER A 72 -16.27 25.75 -4.18
N LYS A 73 -16.21 25.79 -5.51
CA LYS A 73 -16.16 27.06 -6.22
C LYS A 73 -17.54 27.67 -5.97
N SER A 74 -17.60 28.52 -4.95
CA SER A 74 -18.63 29.55 -4.86
C SER A 74 -18.58 30.43 -6.10
#